data_AF-A0A5H2YSL2-F1
#
_entry.id   AF-A0A5H2YSL2-F1
#
_cell.length_a   1.000
_cell.length_b   1.000
_cell.length_c   1.000
_cell.angle_alpha   90.00
_cell.angle_beta   90.00
_cell.angle_gamma   90.00
#
_symmetry.space_group_name_H-M   'P 1'
#
loop_
_entity.id
_entity.type
_entity.pdbx_description
1 polymer ?
#
loop_
_entity_poly.entity_id
_entity_poly.type
_entity_poly.pdbx_seq_one_letter_code
_entity_poly.pdbx_strand_id
1 'polypeptide(L)' 'MLARLLRRLLGRQRPLPPASPEERARRLIAAIDAGGIPLNPIALNRLARELGLEVSRQARPEETVARIRALVARL' A
#
# COMPACT_ATOMS: atom_id res chain seq x y z
N MET A 1 12.53 34.99 -20.03
CA MET A 1 11.40 34.91 -19.07
C MET A 1 10.39 33.80 -19.39
N LEU A 2 10.09 33.54 -20.66
CA LEU A 2 9.13 32.51 -21.10
C LEU A 2 9.46 31.07 -20.63
N ALA A 3 10.75 30.70 -20.61
CA ALA A 3 11.20 29.36 -20.17
C ALA A 3 10.89 29.04 -18.69
N ARG A 4 10.79 30.05 -17.81
CA ARG A 4 10.42 29.86 -16.39
C ARG A 4 8.93 29.62 -16.22
N LEU A 5 8.11 30.18 -17.11
CA LEU A 5 6.66 30.01 -17.10
C LEU A 5 6.27 28.61 -17.58
N LEU A 6 6.91 28.14 -18.65
CA LEU A 6 6.74 26.78 -19.17
C LEU A 6 7.12 25.71 -18.14
N ARG A 7 8.22 25.88 -17.40
CA ARG A 7 8.63 24.95 -16.33
C ARG A 7 7.64 24.85 -15.15
N ARG A 8 6.84 25.88 -14.93
CA ARG A 8 5.83 25.93 -13.86
C ARG A 8 4.54 25.22 -14.26
N LEU A 9 4.20 25.28 -15.55
CA LEU A 9 3.04 24.60 -16.14
C LEU A 9 3.33 23.13 -16.44
N LEU A 10 4.53 22.83 -16.93
CA LEU A 10 5.09 21.48 -17.05
C LEU A 10 5.67 21.00 -15.71
N GLY A 11 5.15 21.54 -14.60
CA GLY A 11 5.59 21.30 -13.24
C GLY A 11 5.94 19.83 -13.09
N ARG A 12 7.25 19.58 -13.04
CA ARG A 12 7.82 18.24 -12.93
C ARG A 12 7.19 17.67 -11.67
N GLN A 13 6.15 16.86 -11.83
CA GLN A 13 5.55 16.14 -10.72
C GLN A 13 6.72 15.40 -10.12
N ARG A 14 7.23 15.85 -8.97
CA ARG A 14 8.15 15.03 -8.21
C ARG A 14 7.33 13.77 -7.97
N PRO A 15 7.72 12.61 -8.52
CA PRO A 15 7.01 11.39 -8.22
C PRO A 15 6.98 11.33 -6.69
N LEU A 16 5.76 11.33 -6.12
CA LEU A 16 5.60 11.11 -4.70
C LEU A 16 6.44 9.87 -4.37
N PRO A 17 7.28 9.91 -3.33
CA PRO A 17 8.03 8.72 -2.95
C PRO A 17 7.04 7.55 -2.83
N PRO A 18 7.41 6.35 -3.29
CA PRO A 18 6.52 5.20 -3.22
C PRO A 18 5.99 5.09 -1.80
N ALA A 19 4.67 4.95 -1.66
CA ALA A 19 4.04 4.89 -0.34
C ALA A 19 4.73 3.82 0.51
N SER A 20 5.03 4.16 1.77
CA SER A 20 5.66 3.21 2.69
C SER A 20 4.79 1.95 2.83
N PRO A 21 5.36 0.80 3.19
CA PRO A 21 4.58 -0.41 3.44
C PRO A 21 3.42 -0.16 4.42
N GLU A 22 3.63 0.63 5.48
CA GLU A 22 2.61 0.98 6.47
C GLU A 22 1.47 1.80 5.86
N GLU A 23 1.80 2.80 5.04
CA GLU A 23 0.81 3.63 4.36
C GLU A 23 -0.02 2.81 3.36
N ARG A 24 0.62 1.89 2.64
CA ARG A 24 -0.07 0.93 1.79
C ARG A 24 -0.96 -0.02 2.58
N ALA A 25 -0.52 -0.47 3.76
CA ALA A 25 -1.30 -1.30 4.65
C ALA A 25 -2.57 -0.59 5.12
N ARG A 26 -2.46 0.67 5.56
CA ARG A 26 -3.63 1.48 5.96
C ARG A 26 -4.63 1.63 4.81
N ARG A 27 -4.15 1.96 3.60
CA ARG A 27 -5.00 2.08 2.41
C ARG A 27 -5.68 0.77 2.04
N LEU A 28 -4.95 -0.34 2.11
CA LEU A 28 -5.50 -1.68 1.87
C LEU A 28 -6.63 -1.99 2.86
N ILE A 29 -6.41 -1.78 4.15
CA ILE A 29 -7.43 -2.05 5.17
C ILE A 29 -8.64 -1.13 4.99
N ALA A 30 -8.44 0.17 4.76
CA ALA A 30 -9.53 1.10 4.50
C ALA A 30 -10.36 0.70 3.26
N ALA A 31 -9.71 0.24 2.19
CA ALA A 31 -10.41 -0.25 1.00
C ALA A 31 -11.22 -1.53 1.28
N ILE A 32 -10.69 -2.44 2.10
CA ILE A 32 -11.40 -3.65 2.53
C ILE A 32 -12.61 -3.30 3.41
N ASP A 33 -12.44 -2.36 4.33
CA ASP A 33 -13.53 -1.88 5.20
C ASP A 33 -14.65 -1.20 4.42
N ALA A 34 -14.32 -0.58 3.28
CA ALA A 34 -15.29 -0.06 2.33
C ALA A 34 -15.94 -1.14 1.45
N GLY A 35 -15.66 -2.43 1.68
CA GLY A 35 -16.23 -3.57 0.94
C GLY A 35 -15.34 -4.08 -0.21
N GLY A 36 -14.12 -3.59 -0.35
CA GLY A 36 -13.15 -4.08 -1.33
C GLY A 36 -12.61 -5.47 -1.01
N ILE A 37 -12.19 -6.21 -2.04
CA ILE A 37 -11.63 -7.56 -1.91
C ILE A 37 -10.22 -7.58 -2.52
N PRO A 38 -9.20 -8.14 -1.83
CA PRO A 38 -7.85 -8.25 -2.38
C PRO A 38 -7.80 -9.32 -3.48
N LEU A 39 -7.79 -8.87 -4.74
CA LEU A 39 -7.80 -9.76 -5.92
C LEU A 39 -6.44 -10.42 -6.21
N ASN A 40 -5.35 -9.98 -5.56
CA ASN A 40 -4.01 -10.50 -5.78
C ASN A 40 -3.38 -10.99 -4.45
N PRO A 41 -3.55 -12.28 -4.11
CA PRO A 41 -2.96 -12.89 -2.92
C PRO A 41 -1.43 -12.80 -2.86
N ILE A 42 -0.75 -12.85 -4.01
CA ILE A 42 0.73 -12.78 -4.06
C ILE A 42 1.21 -11.39 -3.62
N ALA A 43 0.56 -10.34 -4.12
CA ALA A 43 0.87 -8.96 -3.75
C ALA A 43 0.54 -8.69 -2.28
N LEU A 44 -0.58 -9.22 -1.79
CA LEU A 44 -0.99 -9.16 -0.39
C LEU A 44 0.06 -9.80 0.54
N ASN A 45 0.49 -11.03 0.23
CA ASN A 45 1.51 -11.75 1.01
C ASN A 45 2.89 -11.09 0.91
N ARG A 46 3.19 -10.39 -0.19
CA ARG A 46 4.42 -9.57 -0.30
C ARG A 46 4.36 -8.37 0.64
N LEU A 47 3.26 -7.62 0.65
CA LEU A 47 3.08 -6.48 1.54
C LEU A 47 3.18 -6.90 3.01
N ALA A 48 2.56 -8.02 3.41
CA ALA A 48 2.70 -8.55 4.76
C ALA A 48 4.16 -8.79 5.16
N ARG A 49 4.96 -9.40 4.27
CA ARG A 49 6.39 -9.64 4.52
C ARG A 49 7.21 -8.36 4.57
N GLU A 50 6.89 -7.36 3.74
CA GLU A 50 7.52 -6.03 3.81
C GLU A 50 7.23 -5.32 5.14
N LEU A 51 6.11 -5.63 5.79
CA LEU A 51 5.74 -5.14 7.13
C LEU A 51 6.36 -5.99 8.28
N GLY A 52 7.21 -6.97 7.95
CA GLY A 52 7.82 -7.88 8.93
C GLY A 52 6.87 -8.96 9.48
N LEU A 53 5.74 -9.22 8.83
CA LEU A 53 4.84 -10.31 9.20
C LEU A 53 5.29 -11.61 8.53
N GLU A 54 5.40 -12.67 9.33
CA GLU A 54 5.58 -14.03 8.82
C GLU A 54 4.27 -14.58 8.25
N VAL A 55 4.27 -14.88 6.95
CA VAL A 55 3.13 -15.47 6.22
C VAL A 55 3.61 -16.48 5.19
N SER A 56 2.89 -17.61 5.08
CA SER A 56 3.14 -18.61 4.04
C SER A 56 2.84 -18.03 2.65
N ARG A 57 3.54 -18.53 1.62
CA ARG A 57 3.19 -18.24 0.22
C ARG A 57 1.78 -18.70 -0.14
N GLN A 58 1.29 -19.73 0.55
CA GLN A 58 -0.04 -20.32 0.38
C GLN A 58 -1.03 -19.84 1.46
N ALA A 59 -0.67 -18.82 2.25
CA ALA A 59 -1.57 -18.27 3.25
C ALA A 59 -2.88 -17.83 2.59
N ARG A 60 -4.00 -18.13 3.26
CA ARG A 60 -5.33 -17.70 2.81
C ARG A 60 -5.39 -16.17 2.87
N PRO A 61 -5.95 -15.48 1.86
CA PRO A 61 -5.99 -14.02 1.85
C PRO A 61 -6.60 -13.42 3.11
N GLU A 62 -7.65 -14.03 3.64
CA GLU A 62 -8.36 -13.57 4.84
C GLU A 62 -7.45 -13.59 6.08
N GLU A 63 -6.60 -14.62 6.20
CA GLU A 63 -5.64 -14.73 7.29
C GLU A 63 -4.57 -13.63 7.18
N THR A 64 -4.05 -13.40 5.98
CA THR A 64 -3.07 -12.34 5.74
C THR A 64 -3.67 -10.95 6.00
N VAL A 65 -4.92 -10.70 5.58
CA VAL A 65 -5.65 -9.46 5.87
C VAL A 65 -5.81 -9.27 7.38
N ALA A 66 -6.18 -10.31 8.13
CA ALA A 66 -6.34 -10.22 9.57
C ALA A 66 -5.02 -9.83 10.28
N ARG A 67 -3.89 -10.43 9.85
CA ARG A 67 -2.55 -10.09 10.38
C ARG A 67 -2.16 -8.65 10.07
N ILE A 68 -2.40 -8.18 8.84
CA ILE A 68 -2.13 -6.78 8.45
C ILE A 68 -3.03 -5.82 9.25
N ARG A 69 -4.32 -6.15 9.43
CA ARG A 69 -5.25 -5.34 10.22
C ARG A 69 -4.80 -5.20 11.67
N ALA A 70 -4.37 -6.30 12.30
CA ALA A 70 -3.84 -6.29 13.66
C ALA A 70 -2.56 -5.45 13.76
N LEU A 71 -1.69 -5.48 12.73
CA LEU A 71 -0.51 -4.62 12.66
C LEU A 71 -0.89 -3.14 12.51
N VAL A 72 -1.83 -2.80 11.63
CA VAL A 72 -2.27 -1.42 11.43
C VAL A 72 -2.90 -0.83 12.70
N ALA A 73 -3.64 -1.63 13.47
CA ALA A 73 -4.28 -1.18 14.71
C ALA A 73 -3.30 -0.78 15.83
N ARG A 74 -2.02 -1.15 15.72
CA ARG A 74 -0.95 -0.81 16.68
C ARG A 74 0.07 0.21 16.16
N LEU A 75 -0.12 0.73 14.95
CA LEU A 75 0.70 1.78 14.34
C LEU A 75 0.11 3.16 14.64
#